data_AF-A0A2V5M920-F1
#
_entry.id   AF-A0A2V5M920-F1
#
_cell.length_a   1.000
_cell.length_b   1.000
_cell.length_c   1.000
_cell.angle_alpha   90.00
_cell.angle_beta   90.00
_cell.angle_gamma   90.00
#
_symmetry.space_group_name_H-M   'P 1'
#
loop_
_entity.id
_entity.type
_entity.pdbx_description
1 polymer ?
#
loop_
_entity_poly.entity_id
_entity_poly.type
_entity_poly.pdbx_seq_one_letter_code
_entity_poly.pdbx_strand_id
1 'polypeptide(L)'
;MNRSNAFKLGLALLLLIGAAVLLVRFVRQGDGVSENTFFYDLSEKKLFAASREALPPIRGLNNAEEDAVRAVVIAYGDNPKEKGSRKIAYLEKYAPEFKAHLEKVRAGQAEPLARNARNAFRFVKRVEDADWHAVSSPAGEKILTEWNIAGPDGKFPTVCTP
;
A
#
# COMPACT_ATOMS: atom_id res chain seq x y z
N MET A 1 41.88 -1.59 40.27
CA MET A 1 40.43 -1.45 40.02
C MET A 1 39.67 -2.32 41.01
N ASN A 2 38.81 -1.76 41.86
CA ASN A 2 38.13 -2.53 42.91
C ASN A 2 37.12 -3.51 42.29
N ARG A 3 37.02 -4.73 42.83
CA ARG A 3 36.06 -5.76 42.36
C ARG A 3 34.63 -5.25 42.24
N SER A 4 34.22 -4.36 43.17
CA SER A 4 32.92 -3.68 43.13
C SER A 4 32.74 -2.77 41.90
N ASN A 5 33.81 -2.07 41.48
CA ASN A 5 33.76 -1.21 40.29
C ASN A 5 33.73 -2.04 39.00
N ALA A 6 34.47 -3.17 38.96
CA ALA A 6 34.43 -4.09 37.83
C ALA A 6 33.03 -4.73 37.66
N PHE A 7 32.38 -5.09 38.77
CA PHE A 7 31.01 -5.62 38.75
C PHE A 7 29.99 -4.58 38.27
N LYS A 8 30.08 -3.34 38.77
CA LYS A 8 29.22 -2.23 38.32
C LYS A 8 29.38 -1.93 36.83
N LEU A 9 30.62 -1.93 36.33
CA LEU A 9 30.93 -1.77 34.91
C LEU A 9 30.35 -2.91 34.07
N GLY A 10 30.48 -4.16 34.52
CA GLY A 10 29.90 -5.31 33.84
C GLY A 10 28.37 -5.25 33.76
N LEU A 11 27.71 -4.90 34.86
CA LEU A 11 26.25 -4.75 34.91
C LEU A 11 25.76 -3.59 34.02
N ALA A 12 26.46 -2.46 34.06
CA ALA A 12 26.14 -1.32 33.20
C ALA A 12 26.26 -1.67 31.71
N LEU A 13 27.30 -2.41 31.33
CA LEU A 13 27.49 -2.87 29.94
C LEU A 13 26.36 -3.82 29.52
N LEU A 14 25.96 -4.75 30.39
CA LEU A 14 24.86 -5.68 30.14
C LEU A 14 23.52 -4.95 29.94
N LEU A 15 23.22 -3.97 30.80
CA LEU A 15 22.02 -3.15 30.67
C LEU A 15 22.04 -2.32 29.39
N LEU A 16 23.19 -1.77 29.01
CA LEU A 16 23.35 -0.96 27.80
C LEU A 16 23.17 -1.80 26.52
N ILE A 17 23.71 -3.03 26.50
CA ILE A 17 23.47 -4.00 25.42
C ILE A 17 21.98 -4.38 25.37
N GLY A 18 21.36 -4.67 26.52
CA GLY A 18 19.94 -5.00 26.59
C GLY A 18 19.06 -3.87 26.07
N ALA A 19 19.35 -2.63 26.47
CA ALA A 19 18.66 -1.43 25.99
C ALA A 19 18.85 -1.23 24.48
N ALA A 20 20.06 -1.43 23.96
CA ALA A 20 20.32 -1.34 22.51
C ALA A 20 19.53 -2.39 21.71
N VAL A 21 19.43 -3.64 22.20
CA VAL A 21 18.63 -4.69 21.56
C VAL A 21 17.14 -4.35 21.58
N LEU A 22 16.64 -3.84 22.70
CA LEU A 22 15.24 -3.42 22.82
C LEU A 22 14.94 -2.21 21.92
N LEU A 23 15.85 -1.24 21.85
CA LEU A 23 15.75 -0.09 20.95
C LEU A 23 15.75 -0.53 19.48
N VAL A 24 16.64 -1.44 19.07
CA VAL A 24 16.67 -1.98 17.71
C VAL A 24 15.38 -2.73 17.38
N ARG A 25 14.82 -3.48 18.33
CA ARG A 25 13.52 -4.16 18.16
C ARG A 25 12.38 -3.15 18.01
N PHE A 26 12.37 -2.11 18.83
CA PHE A 26 11.36 -1.06 18.81
C PHE A 26 11.42 -0.23 17.51
N VAL A 27 12.62 0.17 17.07
CA VAL A 27 12.82 0.88 15.80
C VAL A 27 12.45 0.00 14.59
N ARG A 28 12.71 -1.31 14.65
CA ARG A 28 12.28 -2.27 13.61
C ARG A 28 10.79 -2.57 13.63
N GLN A 29 10.09 -2.23 14.71
CA GLN A 29 8.63 -2.21 14.78
C GLN A 29 8.00 -0.97 14.11
N GLY A 30 8.83 -0.17 13.40
CA GLY A 30 8.48 0.99 12.59
C GLY A 30 7.02 1.06 12.15
N ASP A 31 6.40 2.13 12.62
CA ASP A 31 4.97 2.41 12.63
C ASP A 31 4.33 2.37 11.23
N GLY A 32 3.75 1.22 10.90
CA GLY A 32 2.34 1.11 10.51
C GLY A 32 1.88 1.58 9.13
N VAL A 33 2.60 2.43 8.40
CA VAL A 33 2.20 2.88 7.05
C VAL A 33 3.40 2.88 6.11
N SER A 34 3.40 1.98 5.13
CA SER A 34 4.43 1.99 4.07
C SER A 34 4.27 3.25 3.21
N GLU A 35 5.35 4.00 3.04
CA GLU A 35 5.51 5.11 2.08
C GLU A 35 5.22 4.66 0.63
N ASN A 36 5.29 3.35 0.40
CA ASN A 36 5.02 2.73 -0.87
C ASN A 36 3.65 2.06 -0.88
N THR A 37 3.11 1.91 -2.08
CA THR A 37 1.97 1.05 -2.38
C THR A 37 2.28 0.23 -3.62
N PHE A 38 1.46 -0.78 -3.88
CA PHE A 38 1.63 -1.62 -5.05
C PHE A 38 1.05 -0.94 -6.29
N PHE A 39 1.80 -1.02 -7.38
CA PHE A 39 1.35 -0.68 -8.72
C PHE A 39 1.51 -1.91 -9.61
N TYR A 40 0.60 -2.05 -10.57
CA TYR A 40 0.59 -3.10 -11.55
C TYR A 40 0.77 -2.49 -12.93
N ASP A 41 1.87 -2.85 -13.58
CA ASP A 41 2.16 -2.51 -14.97
C ASP A 41 1.31 -3.40 -15.88
N LEU A 42 0.42 -2.77 -16.65
CA LEU A 42 -0.51 -3.48 -17.52
C LEU A 42 0.18 -4.15 -18.71
N SER A 43 1.24 -3.54 -19.26
CA SER A 43 1.98 -4.09 -20.40
C SER A 43 2.89 -5.24 -19.98
N GLU A 44 3.62 -5.06 -18.87
CA GLU A 44 4.55 -6.06 -18.34
C GLU A 44 3.87 -7.15 -17.51
N LYS A 45 2.60 -6.94 -17.13
CA LYS A 45 1.83 -7.81 -16.23
C LYS A 45 2.54 -8.06 -14.90
N LYS A 46 3.24 -7.04 -14.39
CA LYS A 46 4.10 -7.14 -13.20
C LYS A 46 3.65 -6.19 -12.10
N LEU A 47 3.65 -6.72 -10.88
CA LEU A 47 3.45 -5.95 -9.66
C LEU A 47 4.79 -5.38 -9.18
N PHE A 48 4.82 -4.10 -8.85
CA PHE A 48 5.99 -3.42 -8.28
C PHE A 48 5.57 -2.41 -7.20
N ALA A 49 6.53 -1.92 -6.43
CA ALA A 49 6.29 -0.92 -5.39
C ALA A 49 6.70 0.46 -5.90
N ALA A 50 5.84 1.46 -5.66
CA ALA A 50 6.14 2.86 -5.91
C ALA A 50 5.48 3.75 -4.85
N SER A 51 5.78 5.04 -4.87
CA SER A 51 5.26 6.00 -3.87
C SER A 51 3.73 5.96 -3.77
N ARG A 52 3.23 5.88 -2.55
CA ARG A 52 1.78 5.96 -2.23
C ARG A 52 1.15 7.26 -2.70
N GLU A 53 1.94 8.32 -2.78
CA GLU A 53 1.50 9.64 -3.24
C GLU A 53 1.39 9.73 -4.76
N ALA A 54 1.88 8.75 -5.51
CA ALA A 54 1.77 8.77 -6.96
C ALA A 54 0.30 8.58 -7.40
N LEU A 55 -0.11 9.38 -8.38
CA LEU A 55 -1.48 9.45 -8.89
C LEU A 55 -1.61 8.52 -10.11
N PRO A 56 -2.34 7.38 -10.02
CA PRO A 56 -2.43 6.42 -11.11
C PRO A 56 -3.24 6.95 -12.32
N PRO A 57 -2.87 6.57 -13.56
CA PRO A 57 -1.73 5.73 -13.88
C PRO A 57 -0.39 6.48 -13.74
N ILE A 58 0.69 5.74 -13.50
CA ILE A 58 2.07 6.24 -13.44
C ILE A 58 2.90 5.55 -14.53
N ARG A 59 4.13 6.01 -14.74
CA ARG A 59 5.06 5.38 -15.66
C ARG A 59 5.28 3.89 -15.35
N GLY A 60 5.20 3.04 -16.38
CA GLY A 60 5.51 1.61 -16.33
C GLY A 60 6.99 1.29 -16.13
N LEU A 61 7.31 0.00 -16.06
CA LEU A 61 8.66 -0.53 -15.82
C LEU A 61 9.54 -0.52 -17.08
N ASN A 62 8.93 -0.65 -18.26
CA ASN A 62 9.65 -0.94 -19.51
C ASN A 62 9.88 0.29 -20.39
N ASN A 63 9.01 1.29 -20.34
CA ASN A 63 9.04 2.43 -21.26
C ASN A 63 8.61 3.73 -20.54
N ALA A 64 8.26 4.78 -21.30
CA ALA A 64 7.81 6.07 -20.76
C ALA A 64 6.28 6.20 -20.70
N GLU A 65 5.54 5.14 -21.02
CA GLU A 65 4.07 5.15 -21.01
C GLU A 65 3.53 5.11 -19.58
N GLU A 66 2.44 5.84 -19.34
CA GLU A 66 1.71 5.80 -18.08
C GLU A 66 0.67 4.69 -18.08
N ASP A 67 1.12 3.44 -17.97
CA ASP A 67 0.27 2.25 -17.98
C ASP A 67 0.30 1.45 -16.66
N ALA A 68 1.08 1.91 -15.67
CA ALA A 68 1.09 1.32 -14.34
C ALA A 68 0.00 1.92 -13.45
N VAL A 69 -0.93 1.07 -13.02
CA VAL A 69 -2.11 1.46 -12.22
C VAL A 69 -1.96 1.01 -10.78
N ARG A 70 -2.65 1.66 -9.83
CA ARG A 70 -2.57 1.26 -8.42
C ARG A 70 -3.21 -0.12 -8.24
N ALA A 71 -2.55 -1.01 -7.50
CA ALA A 71 -3.05 -2.35 -7.22
C ALA A 71 -3.40 -2.47 -5.74
N VAL A 72 -4.63 -2.84 -5.44
CA VAL A 72 -5.00 -3.25 -4.08
C VAL A 72 -4.68 -4.73 -3.96
N VAL A 73 -3.67 -5.03 -3.15
CA VAL A 73 -3.18 -6.38 -2.91
C VAL A 73 -3.67 -6.83 -1.56
N ILE A 74 -4.16 -8.07 -1.48
CA ILE A 74 -4.66 -8.68 -0.26
C ILE A 74 -3.96 -10.00 0.01
N ALA A 75 -3.96 -10.43 1.27
CA ALA A 75 -3.55 -11.77 1.66
C ALA A 75 -4.54 -12.34 2.68
N TYR A 76 -4.77 -13.64 2.58
CA TYR A 76 -5.51 -14.44 3.57
C TYR A 76 -4.53 -15.08 4.55
N GLY A 77 -4.93 -15.24 5.81
CA GLY A 77 -4.13 -15.87 6.86
C GLY A 77 -3.26 -14.90 7.68
N ASP A 78 -2.43 -15.48 8.54
CA ASP A 78 -1.76 -14.77 9.65
C ASP A 78 -0.52 -13.96 9.25
N ASN A 79 -0.02 -14.09 8.02
CA ASN A 79 1.19 -13.40 7.57
C ASN A 79 1.06 -12.72 6.18
N PRO A 80 0.55 -11.47 6.12
CA PRO A 80 0.47 -10.69 4.88
C PRO A 80 1.83 -10.32 4.26
N LYS A 81 2.94 -10.56 4.97
CA LYS A 81 4.29 -10.34 4.46
C LYS A 81 4.77 -11.47 3.55
N GLU A 82 4.12 -12.63 3.57
CA GLU A 82 4.45 -13.72 2.68
C GLU A 82 4.03 -13.40 1.24
N LYS A 83 4.96 -13.43 0.29
CA LYS A 83 4.66 -13.06 -1.10
C LYS A 83 3.72 -14.05 -1.80
N GLY A 84 3.78 -15.34 -1.44
CA GLY A 84 3.01 -16.40 -2.09
C GLY A 84 1.51 -16.37 -1.75
N SER A 85 1.12 -15.73 -0.65
CA SER A 85 -0.29 -15.61 -0.23
C SER A 85 -0.98 -14.36 -0.79
N ARG A 86 -0.25 -13.50 -1.51
CA ARG A 86 -0.76 -12.23 -2.04
C ARG A 86 -1.56 -12.43 -3.31
N LYS A 87 -2.72 -11.76 -3.38
CA LYS A 87 -3.57 -11.67 -4.56
C LYS A 87 -3.91 -10.20 -4.83
N ILE A 88 -3.98 -9.81 -6.10
CA ILE A 88 -4.54 -8.51 -6.48
C ILE A 88 -6.06 -8.61 -6.37
N ALA A 89 -6.68 -7.81 -5.50
CA ALA A 89 -8.12 -7.69 -5.38
C ALA A 89 -8.70 -6.91 -6.56
N TYR A 90 -8.15 -5.73 -6.84
CA TYR A 90 -8.53 -4.90 -7.98
C TYR A 90 -7.43 -3.88 -8.31
N LEU A 91 -7.55 -3.30 -9.49
CA LEU A 91 -6.72 -2.22 -10.02
C LEU A 91 -7.50 -0.91 -10.00
N GLU A 92 -6.81 0.21 -9.80
CA GLU A 92 -7.39 1.55 -9.72
C GLU A 92 -6.60 2.57 -10.53
N LYS A 93 -7.31 3.42 -11.27
CA LYS A 93 -6.76 4.58 -11.97
C LYS A 93 -7.67 5.80 -11.87
N TYR A 94 -7.12 6.97 -12.14
CA TYR A 94 -7.86 8.23 -12.16
C TYR A 94 -8.06 8.74 -13.59
N ALA A 95 -9.15 9.49 -13.78
CA ALA A 95 -9.33 10.30 -14.96
C ALA A 95 -8.20 11.36 -15.07
N PRO A 96 -7.72 11.71 -16.27
CA PRO A 96 -6.69 12.73 -16.45
C PRO A 96 -7.06 14.08 -15.82
N GLU A 97 -8.30 14.52 -15.99
CA GLU A 97 -8.82 15.77 -15.42
C GLU A 97 -8.80 15.76 -13.88
N PHE A 98 -8.98 14.58 -13.29
CA PHE A 98 -8.94 14.43 -11.84
C PHE A 98 -7.51 14.37 -11.32
N LYS A 99 -6.56 13.76 -12.05
CA LYS A 99 -5.12 13.88 -11.73
C LYS A 99 -4.70 15.35 -11.71
N ALA A 100 -5.04 16.10 -12.75
CA ALA A 100 -4.70 17.53 -12.85
C ALA A 100 -5.34 18.37 -11.72
N HIS A 101 -6.58 18.06 -11.33
CA HIS A 101 -7.20 18.71 -10.18
C HIS A 101 -6.49 18.36 -8.86
N LEU A 102 -6.11 17.10 -8.62
CA LEU A 102 -5.38 16.68 -7.43
C LEU A 102 -4.01 17.35 -7.31
N GLU A 103 -3.33 17.60 -8.43
CA GLU A 103 -2.08 18.37 -8.45
C GLU A 103 -2.30 19.81 -8.01
N LYS A 104 -3.37 20.47 -8.48
CA LYS A 104 -3.74 21.82 -8.01
C LYS A 104 -4.07 21.83 -6.51
N VAL A 105 -4.76 20.82 -6.01
CA VAL A 105 -5.03 20.67 -4.57
C VAL A 105 -3.73 20.56 -3.78
N ARG A 106 -2.77 19.74 -4.25
CA ARG A 106 -1.45 19.62 -3.61
C ARG A 106 -0.66 20.92 -3.61
N ALA A 107 -0.81 21.72 -4.67
CA ALA A 107 -0.21 23.04 -4.78
C ALA A 107 -0.94 24.13 -3.96
N GLY A 108 -2.03 23.80 -3.27
CA GLY A 108 -2.86 24.77 -2.54
C GLY A 108 -3.64 25.73 -3.45
N GLN A 109 -3.85 25.35 -4.72
CA GLN A 109 -4.50 26.17 -5.75
C GLN A 109 -5.97 25.79 -5.98
N ALA A 110 -6.45 24.71 -5.36
CA ALA A 110 -7.83 24.25 -5.47
C ALA A 110 -8.28 23.55 -4.19
N GLU A 111 -9.58 23.61 -3.92
CA GLU A 111 -10.20 22.84 -2.85
C GLU A 111 -10.45 21.39 -3.28
N PRO A 112 -10.29 20.40 -2.39
CA PRO A 112 -10.59 19.01 -2.70
C PRO A 112 -12.07 18.81 -3.09
N LEU A 113 -12.32 18.12 -4.19
CA LEU A 113 -13.68 17.69 -4.55
C LEU A 113 -14.30 16.81 -3.45
N ALA A 114 -15.61 16.97 -3.25
CA ALA A 114 -16.41 16.10 -2.38
C ALA A 114 -16.27 14.62 -2.78
N ARG A 115 -16.36 13.70 -1.80
CA ARG A 115 -16.14 12.25 -2.02
C ARG A 115 -16.94 11.68 -3.19
N ASN A 116 -18.23 12.02 -3.29
CA ASN A 116 -19.09 11.48 -4.34
C ASN A 116 -18.68 11.98 -5.74
N ALA A 117 -18.25 13.25 -5.85
CA ALA A 117 -17.73 13.79 -7.10
C ALA A 117 -16.41 13.08 -7.50
N ARG A 118 -15.51 12.84 -6.55
CA ARG A 118 -14.26 12.09 -6.82
C ARG A 118 -14.52 10.69 -7.38
N ASN A 119 -15.56 10.01 -6.90
CA ASN A 119 -15.87 8.65 -7.33
C ASN A 119 -16.28 8.55 -8.81
N ALA A 120 -16.77 9.64 -9.41
CA ALA A 120 -17.06 9.67 -10.85
C ALA A 120 -15.78 9.66 -11.71
N PHE A 121 -14.65 10.09 -11.14
CA PHE A 121 -13.35 10.18 -11.83
C PHE A 121 -12.34 9.10 -11.39
N ARG A 122 -12.79 8.14 -10.57
CA ARG A 122 -12.00 6.98 -10.16
C ARG A 122 -12.54 5.77 -10.88
N PHE A 123 -11.65 5.00 -11.47
CA PHE A 123 -11.99 3.80 -12.22
C PHE A 123 -11.32 2.60 -11.60
N VAL A 124 -12.07 1.50 -11.53
CA VAL A 124 -11.59 0.22 -11.01
C VAL A 124 -11.88 -0.90 -11.99
N LYS A 125 -11.04 -1.93 -11.94
CA LYS A 125 -11.26 -3.20 -12.65
C LYS A 125 -10.55 -4.35 -11.97
N ARG A 126 -10.93 -5.59 -12.23
CA ARG A 126 -10.09 -6.75 -11.89
C ARG A 126 -8.97 -6.89 -12.91
N VAL A 127 -7.96 -7.72 -12.59
CA VAL A 127 -6.82 -7.93 -13.50
C VAL A 127 -7.27 -8.57 -14.81
N GLU A 128 -8.24 -9.47 -14.72
CA GLU A 128 -8.87 -10.23 -15.80
C GLU A 128 -9.94 -9.46 -16.57
N ASP A 129 -10.46 -8.36 -16.01
CA ASP A 129 -11.51 -7.55 -16.66
C ASP A 129 -10.91 -6.75 -17.84
N ALA A 130 -11.63 -6.72 -18.95
CA ALA A 130 -11.28 -5.89 -20.11
C ALA A 130 -11.55 -4.41 -19.82
N ASP A 131 -12.74 -4.13 -19.27
CA ASP A 131 -13.26 -2.78 -19.13
C ASP A 131 -12.96 -2.15 -17.77
N TRP A 132 -12.88 -0.82 -17.77
CA TRP A 132 -12.78 -0.01 -16.56
C TRP A 132 -14.17 0.47 -16.14
N HIS A 133 -14.50 0.34 -14.86
CA HIS A 133 -15.77 0.79 -14.31
C HIS A 133 -15.56 1.98 -13.37
N ALA A 134 -16.39 3.02 -13.49
CA ALA A 134 -16.38 4.11 -12.53
C ALA A 134 -16.73 3.58 -11.14
N VAL A 135 -16.06 4.08 -10.10
CA VAL A 135 -16.33 3.70 -8.70
C VAL A 135 -17.77 4.01 -8.30
N SER A 136 -18.40 5.02 -8.90
CA SER A 136 -19.81 5.36 -8.70
C SER A 136 -20.80 4.43 -9.39
N SER A 137 -20.35 3.49 -10.22
CA SER A 137 -21.22 2.53 -10.92
C SER A 137 -21.48 1.27 -10.09
N PRO A 138 -22.60 0.56 -10.30
CA PRO A 138 -22.85 -0.72 -9.63
C PRO A 138 -21.75 -1.77 -9.86
N ALA A 139 -21.17 -1.81 -11.06
CA ALA A 139 -20.07 -2.71 -11.38
C ALA A 139 -18.79 -2.35 -10.59
N GLY A 140 -18.47 -1.06 -10.49
CA GLY A 140 -17.34 -0.57 -9.70
C GLY A 140 -17.51 -0.83 -8.20
N GLU A 141 -18.71 -0.61 -7.66
CA GLU A 141 -19.02 -0.92 -6.26
C GLU A 141 -18.87 -2.41 -5.95
N LYS A 142 -19.31 -3.27 -6.86
CA LYS A 142 -19.14 -4.72 -6.72
C LYS A 142 -17.66 -5.09 -6.62
N ILE A 143 -16.82 -4.58 -7.53
CA ILE A 143 -15.37 -4.80 -7.52
C ILE A 143 -14.74 -4.34 -6.20
N LEU A 144 -15.19 -3.20 -5.66
CA LEU A 144 -14.65 -2.64 -4.42
C LEU A 144 -15.02 -3.40 -3.15
N THR A 145 -16.05 -4.24 -3.19
CA THR A 145 -16.62 -4.87 -1.99
C THR A 145 -16.47 -6.39 -1.97
N GLU A 146 -16.49 -7.05 -3.12
CA GLU A 146 -16.54 -8.51 -3.20
C GLU A 146 -15.27 -9.24 -2.72
N TRP A 147 -14.12 -8.55 -2.70
CA TRP A 147 -12.87 -9.14 -2.23
C TRP A 147 -12.85 -9.27 -0.71
N ASN A 148 -13.67 -8.50 0.01
CA ASN A 148 -13.70 -8.48 1.47
C ASN A 148 -14.64 -9.57 2.01
N ILE A 149 -14.38 -10.81 1.61
CA ILE A 149 -15.08 -12.01 2.08
C ILE A 149 -14.13 -12.88 2.90
N ALA A 150 -14.65 -13.55 3.93
CA ALA A 150 -13.86 -14.46 4.75
C ALA A 150 -13.28 -15.62 3.92
N GLY A 151 -12.01 -15.93 4.16
CA GLY A 151 -11.31 -17.06 3.54
C GLY A 151 -11.70 -18.41 4.13
N PRO A 152 -11.08 -19.51 3.66
CA PRO A 152 -11.34 -20.87 4.16
C PRO A 152 -11.10 -21.06 5.67
N ASP A 153 -10.26 -20.22 6.26
CA ASP A 153 -9.95 -20.17 7.69
C ASP A 153 -10.93 -19.29 8.50
N GLY A 154 -11.96 -18.75 7.85
CA GLY A 154 -12.94 -17.84 8.45
C GLY A 154 -12.41 -16.41 8.67
N LYS A 155 -11.18 -16.10 8.25
CA LYS A 155 -10.56 -14.78 8.44
C LYS A 155 -10.77 -13.90 7.22
N PHE A 156 -11.03 -12.63 7.46
CA PHE A 156 -11.08 -11.63 6.40
C PHE A 156 -9.68 -11.31 5.87
N PRO A 157 -9.55 -11.00 4.58
CA PRO A 157 -8.26 -10.67 4.00
C PRO A 157 -7.74 -9.34 4.54
N THR A 158 -6.43 -9.21 4.58
CA THR A 158 -5.76 -7.95 4.95
C THR A 158 -5.15 -7.30 3.73
N VAL A 159 -5.28 -5.97 3.61
CA VAL A 159 -4.63 -5.20 2.54
C VAL A 159 -3.13 -5.17 2.81
N CYS A 160 -2.37 -5.67 1.84
CA CYS A 160 -0.92 -5.72 1.89
C CYS A 160 -0.30 -4.38 1.51
N THR A 161 0.78 -4.04 2.20
CA THR A 161 1.69 -2.96 1.84
C THR A 161 3.06 -3.55 1.48
N PRO A 162 3.77 -2.95 0.50
CA PRO A 162 5.13 -3.34 0.17
C PRO A 162 6.13 -3.00 1.28
#